data_AF-A0AAE0AHZ4-F1
#
_entry.id   AF-A0AAE0AHZ4-F1
#
_cell.length_a   1.000
_cell.length_b   1.000
_cell.length_c   1.000
_cell.angle_alpha   90.00
_cell.angle_beta   90.00
_cell.angle_gamma   90.00
#
_symmetry.space_group_name_H-M   'P 1'
#
loop_
_entity.id
_entity.type
_entity.pdbx_description
1 polymer ?
#
loop_
_entity_poly.entity_id
_entity_poly.type
_entity_poly.pdbx_seq_one_letter_code
_entity_poly.pdbx_strand_id
1 'polypeptide(L)'
;MHLFTNSQQHDGVSSSSPPNHNLPVGRKPLVCVLGVPNHMTYADFCQFCASFIQHILEMRIVRNDAVEDQYSILIRFDSQDSTDKFYQHFNGRQFNSLEVEVCHVLFTVDVQFTGYSGSLEHTQPSPASSTEQPSCPVCLERLDQGTSGILTTICNHSFHCSCISKWTDSSCPVCRYCQQQPEKSICFVCQTSENLWMCVICGFVGCGRYKGGHAIIHWKETQHCYSLELETQRVWDYVGDNYVHRLIQSKTDGNLVELNSYCSHTKDNCGSCDCVDSGISETLLNSKVEAIVNEYNELLATQLENQKLYYETLLEEVKEEIKKETSEAVKKAIAQKLQKMQSKLDRCITEKKFLDDLNENLLKNQEIWKAKILDIEEREKKTLRVKDDKINELEKQLTDLMACLEIEKTVEQLSISNESKNDTDLPVIESCTSNGSKAGKGKK
;
A
#
# COMPACT_ATOMS: atom_id res chain seq x y z
N MET A 1 3.84 -14.39 -29.44
CA MET A 1 2.51 -14.97 -29.08
C MET A 1 1.87 -15.52 -30.34
N HIS A 2 1.42 -16.77 -30.35
CA HIS A 2 0.67 -17.33 -31.49
C HIS A 2 -0.81 -17.46 -31.13
N LEU A 3 -1.67 -16.90 -31.98
CA LEU A 3 -3.12 -16.97 -31.85
C LEU A 3 -3.66 -18.02 -32.82
N PHE A 4 -4.46 -18.95 -32.31
CA PHE A 4 -5.14 -19.96 -33.11
C PHE A 4 -6.64 -19.69 -33.06
N THR A 5 -7.26 -19.45 -34.21
CA THR A 5 -8.71 -19.24 -34.30
C THR A 5 -9.41 -20.59 -34.39
N ASN A 6 -10.44 -20.79 -33.57
CA ASN A 6 -11.29 -21.97 -33.66
C ASN A 6 -12.32 -21.74 -34.79
N SER A 7 -11.87 -21.86 -36.03
CA SER A 7 -12.71 -21.63 -37.20
C SER A 7 -13.49 -22.91 -37.53
N GLN A 8 -14.69 -23.06 -36.99
CA GLN A 8 -15.71 -23.87 -37.68
C GLN A 8 -16.21 -23.02 -38.86
N GLN A 9 -15.78 -23.38 -40.06
CA GLN A 9 -16.30 -22.82 -41.31
C GLN A 9 -17.82 -22.97 -41.35
N HIS A 10 -18.53 -21.86 -41.39
CA HIS A 10 -19.79 -21.77 -42.10
C HIS A 10 -19.57 -20.75 -43.22
N ASP A 11 -19.29 -21.27 -44.41
CA ASP A 11 -19.27 -20.48 -45.64
C ASP A 11 -20.66 -19.88 -45.88
N GLY A 12 -20.69 -18.59 -46.22
CA GLY A 12 -21.81 -18.02 -46.96
C GLY A 12 -22.28 -16.64 -46.52
N VAL A 13 -22.06 -15.68 -47.42
CA VAL A 13 -22.83 -14.45 -47.65
C VAL A 13 -22.30 -13.17 -46.99
N SER A 14 -21.70 -12.36 -47.87
CA SER A 14 -21.47 -10.93 -47.76
C SER A 14 -22.81 -10.18 -47.61
N SER A 15 -23.01 -9.49 -46.49
CA SER A 15 -23.88 -8.30 -46.44
C SER A 15 -23.64 -7.47 -45.19
N SER A 16 -23.30 -6.19 -45.40
CA SER A 16 -23.27 -5.11 -44.41
C SER A 16 -24.53 -5.09 -43.53
N SER A 17 -24.38 -5.41 -42.24
CA SER A 17 -25.42 -5.37 -41.20
C SER A 17 -24.79 -4.93 -39.86
N PRO A 18 -25.53 -4.27 -38.94
CA PRO A 18 -24.99 -3.71 -37.70
C PRO A 18 -24.47 -4.80 -36.73
N PRO A 19 -23.67 -4.48 -35.69
CA PRO A 19 -23.00 -5.48 -34.89
C PRO A 19 -24.02 -6.28 -34.08
N ASN A 20 -24.30 -7.51 -34.52
CA ASN A 20 -25.16 -8.43 -33.81
C ASN A 20 -24.52 -8.79 -32.46
N HIS A 21 -25.28 -8.61 -31.38
CA HIS A 21 -24.99 -8.95 -29.98
C HIS A 21 -24.82 -10.47 -29.70
N ASN A 22 -24.38 -11.26 -30.68
CA ASN A 22 -24.24 -12.71 -30.52
C ASN A 22 -22.87 -13.05 -29.93
N LEU A 23 -22.83 -13.17 -28.60
CA LEU A 23 -21.66 -13.67 -27.88
C LEU A 23 -21.39 -15.14 -28.24
N PRO A 24 -20.13 -15.57 -28.39
CA PRO A 24 -19.79 -16.95 -28.72
C PRO A 24 -20.35 -17.96 -27.71
N VAL A 25 -20.85 -19.10 -28.20
CA VAL A 25 -21.35 -20.20 -27.36
C VAL A 25 -20.16 -20.94 -26.73
N GLY A 26 -20.24 -21.28 -25.44
CA GLY A 26 -19.17 -21.99 -24.72
C GLY A 26 -17.95 -21.12 -24.37
N ARG A 27 -18.09 -19.79 -24.44
CA ARG A 27 -17.08 -18.84 -23.96
C ARG A 27 -16.79 -19.02 -22.46
N LYS A 28 -15.57 -18.65 -22.08
CA LYS A 28 -15.07 -18.69 -20.70
C LYS A 28 -14.89 -17.26 -20.16
N PRO A 29 -14.76 -17.06 -18.83
CA PRO A 29 -14.47 -15.77 -18.23
C PRO A 29 -12.99 -15.36 -18.41
N LEU A 30 -12.52 -15.47 -19.64
CA LEU A 30 -11.15 -15.21 -20.07
C LEU A 30 -11.20 -14.54 -21.44
N VAL A 31 -10.59 -13.37 -21.55
CA VAL A 31 -10.50 -12.61 -22.79
C VAL A 31 -9.07 -12.21 -23.07
N CYS A 32 -8.77 -11.97 -24.35
CA CYS A 32 -7.55 -11.35 -24.80
C CYS A 32 -7.88 -10.03 -25.49
N VAL A 33 -7.31 -8.93 -24.99
CA VAL A 33 -7.31 -7.64 -25.68
C VAL A 33 -6.08 -7.58 -26.57
N LEU A 34 -6.30 -7.38 -27.87
CA LEU A 34 -5.26 -7.36 -28.88
C LEU A 34 -4.93 -5.94 -29.33
N GLY A 35 -3.68 -5.74 -29.72
CA GLY A 35 -3.23 -4.51 -30.38
C GLY A 35 -3.31 -3.28 -29.48
N VAL A 36 -3.02 -3.43 -28.19
CA VAL A 36 -2.93 -2.29 -27.28
C VAL A 36 -1.66 -1.52 -27.63
N PRO A 37 -1.75 -0.21 -27.92
CA PRO A 37 -0.59 0.57 -28.37
C PRO A 37 0.45 0.75 -27.26
N ASN A 38 1.74 0.72 -27.59
CA ASN A 38 2.80 0.84 -26.57
C ASN A 38 2.85 2.18 -25.84
N HIS A 39 2.36 3.26 -26.45
CA HIS A 39 2.27 4.55 -25.77
C HIS A 39 1.23 4.54 -24.66
N MET A 40 0.22 3.67 -24.73
CA MET A 40 -0.73 3.40 -23.66
C MET A 40 -0.06 2.53 -22.59
N THR A 41 0.37 3.14 -21.49
CA THR A 41 1.08 2.44 -20.42
C THR A 41 0.19 1.42 -19.73
N TYR A 42 0.77 0.48 -18.97
CA TYR A 42 -0.02 -0.43 -18.13
C TYR A 42 -0.93 0.32 -17.15
N ALA A 43 -0.48 1.46 -16.62
CA ALA A 43 -1.27 2.32 -15.76
C ALA A 43 -2.47 2.91 -16.51
N ASP A 44 -2.25 3.42 -17.73
CA ASP A 44 -3.31 3.96 -18.59
C ASP A 44 -4.33 2.89 -18.95
N PHE A 45 -3.90 1.66 -19.26
CA PHE A 45 -4.80 0.56 -19.54
C PHE A 45 -5.64 0.19 -18.31
N CYS A 46 -5.04 0.13 -17.11
CA CYS A 46 -5.80 -0.06 -15.89
C CYS A 46 -6.84 1.05 -15.68
N GLN A 47 -6.51 2.31 -15.96
CA GLN A 47 -7.46 3.42 -15.89
C GLN A 47 -8.58 3.30 -16.94
N PHE A 48 -8.25 2.90 -18.16
CA PHE A 48 -9.21 2.66 -19.24
C PHE A 48 -10.25 1.61 -18.86
N CYS A 49 -9.83 0.51 -18.21
CA CYS A 49 -10.73 -0.54 -17.73
C CYS A 49 -11.22 -0.36 -16.29
N ALA A 50 -11.07 0.83 -15.69
CA ALA A 50 -11.30 1.05 -14.25
C ALA A 50 -12.69 0.63 -13.77
N SER A 51 -13.73 0.80 -14.61
CA SER A 51 -15.11 0.40 -14.30
C SER A 51 -15.29 -1.11 -14.09
N PHE A 52 -14.33 -1.93 -14.52
CA PHE A 52 -14.37 -3.38 -14.38
C PHE A 52 -13.24 -3.96 -13.52
N ILE A 53 -12.31 -3.14 -12.99
CA ILE A 53 -11.16 -3.62 -12.21
C ILE A 53 -11.55 -4.55 -11.06
N GLN A 54 -12.67 -4.27 -10.39
CA GLN A 54 -13.17 -5.09 -9.26
C GLN A 54 -13.60 -6.50 -9.67
N HIS A 55 -13.88 -6.72 -10.95
CA HIS A 55 -14.28 -8.03 -11.51
C HIS A 55 -13.12 -8.75 -12.18
N ILE A 56 -11.96 -8.11 -12.32
CA ILE A 56 -10.75 -8.69 -12.89
C ILE A 56 -9.99 -9.41 -11.77
N LEU A 57 -9.72 -10.70 -11.97
CA LEU A 57 -8.90 -11.50 -11.06
C LEU A 57 -7.42 -11.43 -11.44
N GLU A 58 -7.12 -11.56 -12.73
CA GLU A 58 -5.75 -11.54 -13.24
C GLU A 58 -5.72 -10.79 -14.57
N MET A 59 -4.70 -9.95 -14.75
CA MET A 59 -4.34 -9.29 -16.00
C MET A 59 -2.88 -9.60 -16.30
N ARG A 60 -2.60 -10.20 -17.45
CA ARG A 60 -1.22 -10.56 -17.86
C ARG A 60 -0.88 -9.91 -19.18
N ILE A 61 0.19 -9.11 -19.16
CA ILE A 61 0.72 -8.47 -20.36
C ILE A 61 1.56 -9.47 -21.15
N VAL A 62 1.31 -9.55 -22.45
CA VAL A 62 2.02 -10.42 -23.39
C VAL A 62 2.44 -9.58 -24.58
N ARG A 63 3.70 -9.72 -25.01
CA ARG A 63 4.20 -9.07 -26.24
C ARG A 63 4.30 -10.10 -27.35
N ASN A 64 4.10 -9.66 -28.59
CA ASN A 64 4.39 -10.47 -29.75
C ASN A 64 5.74 -10.04 -30.35
N ASP A 65 6.68 -10.96 -30.48
CA ASP A 65 8.04 -10.64 -30.97
C ASP A 65 8.05 -10.05 -32.39
N ALA A 66 6.99 -10.32 -33.18
CA ALA A 66 6.85 -9.81 -34.55
C ALA A 66 6.31 -8.37 -34.63
N VAL A 67 5.71 -7.83 -33.56
CA VAL A 67 5.08 -6.51 -33.57
C VAL A 67 5.63 -5.72 -32.40
N GLU A 68 6.60 -4.85 -32.69
CA GLU A 68 7.28 -4.11 -31.63
C GLU A 68 6.38 -3.05 -31.01
N ASP A 69 5.47 -2.42 -31.75
CA ASP A 69 4.75 -1.21 -31.28
C ASP A 69 3.43 -1.47 -30.53
N GLN A 70 3.07 -2.74 -30.33
CA GLN A 70 1.82 -3.12 -29.68
C GLN A 70 2.03 -4.29 -28.72
N TYR A 71 1.15 -4.39 -27.74
CA TYR A 71 1.08 -5.52 -26.83
C TYR A 71 -0.33 -6.07 -26.73
N SER A 72 -0.45 -7.23 -26.11
CA SER A 72 -1.73 -7.89 -25.86
C SER A 72 -1.89 -8.16 -24.37
N ILE A 73 -3.14 -8.28 -23.93
CA ILE A 73 -3.45 -8.42 -22.51
C ILE A 73 -4.41 -9.59 -22.36
N LEU A 74 -4.04 -10.56 -21.53
CA LEU A 74 -4.94 -11.62 -21.09
C LEU A 74 -5.62 -11.18 -19.81
N ILE A 75 -6.95 -11.25 -19.77
CA ILE A 75 -7.75 -10.82 -18.61
C ILE A 75 -8.66 -11.96 -18.19
N ARG A 76 -8.52 -12.42 -16.94
CA ARG A 76 -9.43 -13.37 -16.31
C ARG A 76 -10.37 -12.62 -15.37
N PHE A 77 -11.66 -12.91 -15.49
CA PHE A 77 -12.72 -12.31 -14.68
C PHE A 77 -13.26 -13.29 -13.63
N ASP A 78 -13.97 -12.73 -12.64
CA ASP A 78 -14.68 -13.46 -11.59
C ASP A 78 -15.87 -14.27 -12.11
N SER A 79 -16.50 -13.83 -13.21
CA SER A 79 -17.75 -14.37 -13.72
C SER A 79 -17.90 -14.16 -15.21
N GLN A 80 -18.72 -15.00 -15.85
CA GLN A 80 -19.01 -14.86 -17.28
C GLN A 80 -19.79 -13.57 -17.58
N ASP A 81 -20.70 -13.17 -16.69
CA ASP A 81 -21.51 -11.96 -16.86
C ASP A 81 -20.66 -10.67 -16.88
N SER A 82 -19.69 -10.55 -15.97
CA SER A 82 -18.77 -9.41 -15.97
C SER A 82 -17.89 -9.38 -17.22
N THR A 83 -17.44 -10.56 -17.68
CA THR A 83 -16.68 -10.73 -18.93
C THR A 83 -17.49 -10.28 -20.15
N ASP A 84 -18.76 -10.67 -20.22
CA ASP A 84 -19.65 -10.36 -21.34
C ASP A 84 -19.95 -8.87 -21.42
N LYS A 85 -20.19 -8.25 -20.26
CA LYS A 85 -20.37 -6.79 -20.14
C LYS A 85 -19.10 -6.05 -20.53
N PHE A 86 -17.92 -6.54 -20.12
CA PHE A 86 -16.64 -5.96 -20.53
C PHE A 86 -16.47 -6.02 -22.06
N TYR A 87 -16.73 -7.17 -22.67
CA TYR A 87 -16.68 -7.33 -24.13
C TYR A 87 -17.63 -6.36 -24.82
N GLN A 88 -18.90 -6.30 -24.41
CA GLN A 88 -19.90 -5.42 -25.02
C GLN A 88 -19.56 -3.93 -24.85
N HIS A 89 -18.90 -3.57 -23.75
CA HIS A 89 -18.57 -2.18 -23.46
C HIS A 89 -17.32 -1.67 -24.19
N PHE A 90 -16.30 -2.51 -24.33
CA PHE A 90 -15.00 -2.10 -24.85
C PHE A 90 -14.69 -2.60 -26.26
N ASN A 91 -15.26 -3.71 -26.71
CA ASN A 91 -14.96 -4.23 -28.04
C ASN A 91 -15.41 -3.24 -29.13
N GLY A 92 -14.47 -2.83 -29.99
CA GLY A 92 -14.69 -1.83 -31.04
C GLY A 92 -14.70 -0.38 -30.56
N ARG A 93 -14.46 -0.13 -29.27
CA ARG A 93 -14.36 1.23 -28.72
C ARG A 93 -12.93 1.76 -28.83
N GLN A 94 -12.78 3.04 -29.16
CA GLN A 94 -11.47 3.69 -29.18
C GLN A 94 -10.84 3.75 -27.77
N PHE A 95 -9.52 3.63 -27.68
CA PHE A 95 -8.79 3.77 -26.43
C PHE A 95 -8.81 5.21 -25.91
N ASN A 96 -8.72 6.18 -26.81
CA ASN A 96 -8.91 7.61 -26.52
C ASN A 96 -9.54 8.32 -27.73
N SER A 97 -10.03 9.55 -27.53
CA SER A 97 -10.72 10.32 -28.59
C SER A 97 -9.79 10.90 -29.66
N LEU A 98 -8.48 10.82 -29.46
CA LEU A 98 -7.47 11.39 -30.36
C LEU A 98 -6.95 10.37 -31.38
N GLU A 99 -7.10 9.07 -31.08
CA GLU A 99 -6.54 7.98 -31.87
C GLU A 99 -7.62 7.21 -32.64
N VAL A 100 -7.19 6.62 -33.76
CA VAL A 100 -8.05 5.78 -34.60
C VAL A 100 -8.12 4.33 -34.10
N GLU A 101 -7.19 3.93 -33.24
CA GLU A 101 -7.07 2.56 -32.76
C GLU A 101 -8.22 2.20 -31.81
N VAL A 102 -8.78 1.01 -32.01
CA VAL A 102 -9.90 0.49 -31.23
C VAL A 102 -9.49 -0.74 -30.43
N CYS A 103 -10.14 -0.91 -29.28
CA CYS A 103 -9.97 -2.05 -28.42
C CYS A 103 -10.61 -3.29 -29.05
N HIS A 104 -9.79 -4.28 -29.40
CA HIS A 104 -10.24 -5.55 -29.95
C HIS A 104 -10.22 -6.60 -28.85
N VAL A 105 -11.40 -7.03 -28.41
CA VAL A 105 -11.54 -8.04 -27.36
C VAL A 105 -11.92 -9.37 -27.99
N LEU A 106 -11.19 -10.44 -27.68
CA LEU A 106 -11.50 -11.80 -28.10
C LEU A 106 -11.74 -12.70 -26.89
N PHE A 107 -12.74 -13.57 -26.96
CA PHE A 107 -12.89 -14.64 -25.96
C PHE A 107 -11.81 -15.69 -26.15
N THR A 108 -11.17 -16.09 -25.06
CA THR A 108 -10.03 -17.00 -25.07
C THR A 108 -10.42 -18.34 -24.45
N VAL A 109 -10.23 -19.42 -25.21
CA VAL A 109 -10.60 -20.78 -24.76
C VAL A 109 -9.52 -21.38 -23.87
N ASP A 110 -8.26 -21.24 -24.26
CA ASP A 110 -7.11 -21.84 -23.59
C ASP A 110 -5.86 -20.98 -23.84
N VAL A 111 -4.89 -21.07 -22.92
CA VAL A 111 -3.60 -20.39 -23.02
C VAL A 111 -2.51 -21.40 -22.71
N GLN A 112 -1.64 -21.65 -23.70
CA GLN A 112 -0.52 -22.58 -23.57
C GLN A 112 0.78 -21.79 -23.45
N PHE A 113 1.54 -22.06 -22.39
CA PHE A 113 2.83 -21.43 -22.16
C PHE A 113 3.95 -22.35 -22.65
N THR A 114 4.70 -21.91 -23.64
CA THR A 114 5.86 -22.64 -24.18
C THR A 114 7.13 -22.12 -23.53
N GLY A 115 7.69 -22.89 -22.58
CA GLY A 115 8.97 -22.58 -21.94
C GLY A 115 8.84 -22.22 -20.45
N TYR A 116 9.69 -22.85 -19.64
CA TYR A 116 9.83 -22.71 -18.19
C TYR A 116 8.83 -23.51 -17.33
N SER A 117 9.19 -24.76 -17.05
CA SER A 117 8.52 -25.68 -16.12
C SER A 117 8.74 -25.35 -14.63
N GLY A 118 9.28 -24.17 -14.29
CA GLY A 118 9.74 -23.86 -12.93
C GLY A 118 8.97 -22.78 -12.16
N SER A 119 7.89 -22.21 -12.69
CA SER A 119 7.16 -21.12 -11.98
C SER A 119 5.66 -21.06 -12.30
N LEU A 120 5.03 -22.21 -12.52
CA LEU A 120 3.58 -22.32 -12.79
C LEU A 120 2.76 -22.82 -11.60
N GLU A 121 3.28 -22.73 -10.37
CA GLU A 121 2.45 -23.01 -9.17
C GLU A 121 1.34 -21.97 -8.94
N HIS A 122 1.32 -20.85 -9.67
CA HIS A 122 0.33 -19.78 -9.48
C HIS A 122 -0.85 -19.77 -10.46
N THR A 123 -1.09 -20.84 -11.23
CA THR A 123 -2.18 -20.89 -12.21
C THR A 123 -3.20 -22.00 -12.02
N GLN A 124 -3.14 -22.75 -10.91
CA GLN A 124 -4.23 -23.63 -10.48
C GLN A 124 -4.77 -23.19 -9.12
N PRO A 125 -6.09 -23.20 -8.89
CA PRO A 125 -6.64 -23.11 -7.54
C PRO A 125 -6.27 -24.41 -6.81
N SER A 126 -5.11 -24.46 -6.17
CA SER A 126 -4.77 -25.53 -5.23
C SER A 126 -5.54 -25.29 -3.92
N PRO A 127 -6.10 -26.34 -3.30
CA PRO A 127 -6.82 -26.18 -2.05
C PRO A 127 -5.81 -25.95 -0.92
N ALA A 128 -5.89 -24.78 -0.30
CA ALA A 128 -5.46 -24.46 1.05
C ALA A 128 -4.30 -25.29 1.63
N SER A 129 -3.07 -24.93 1.28
CA SER A 129 -1.92 -25.14 2.16
C SER A 129 -1.02 -23.91 2.11
N SER A 130 -0.64 -23.42 3.28
CA SER A 130 0.04 -22.16 3.59
C SER A 130 1.40 -21.97 2.90
N THR A 131 1.41 -21.60 1.62
CA THR A 131 2.54 -20.93 0.98
C THR A 131 2.30 -19.43 1.00
N GLU A 132 3.23 -18.66 1.60
CA GLU A 132 3.13 -17.20 1.68
C GLU A 132 2.98 -16.61 0.27
N GLN A 133 1.82 -16.03 -0.03
CA GLN A 133 1.59 -15.34 -1.30
C GLN A 133 2.57 -14.16 -1.43
N PRO A 134 3.10 -13.89 -2.64
CA PRO A 134 3.96 -12.73 -2.87
C PRO A 134 3.23 -11.43 -2.51
N SER A 135 3.96 -10.47 -1.94
CA SER A 135 3.41 -9.15 -1.63
C SER A 135 3.56 -8.19 -2.82
N CYS A 136 2.65 -7.23 -2.90
CA CYS A 136 2.70 -6.16 -3.88
C CYS A 136 3.86 -5.22 -3.53
N PRO A 137 4.84 -4.99 -4.43
CA PRO A 137 5.97 -4.10 -4.13
C PRO A 137 5.59 -2.62 -3.93
N VAL A 138 4.36 -2.23 -4.30
CA VAL A 138 3.88 -0.83 -4.22
C VAL A 138 3.19 -0.56 -2.88
N CYS A 139 2.24 -1.39 -2.46
CA CYS A 139 1.53 -1.21 -1.17
C CYS A 139 2.03 -2.12 -0.04
N LEU A 140 2.90 -3.09 -0.33
CA LEU A 140 3.43 -4.10 0.59
C LEU A 140 2.38 -5.07 1.17
N GLU A 141 1.14 -5.02 0.69
CA GLU A 141 0.08 -5.97 1.04
C GLU A 141 0.19 -7.26 0.22
N ARG A 142 -0.50 -8.33 0.65
CA ARG A 142 -0.50 -9.61 -0.07
C ARG A 142 -1.16 -9.44 -1.45
N LEU A 143 -0.57 -10.04 -2.48
CA LEU A 143 -1.22 -10.17 -3.79
C LEU A 143 -2.25 -11.29 -3.73
N ASP A 144 -3.40 -10.99 -3.13
CA ASP A 144 -4.54 -11.88 -3.12
C ASP A 144 -5.57 -11.49 -4.19
N GLN A 145 -6.28 -12.49 -4.72
CA GLN A 145 -7.32 -12.27 -5.72
C GLN A 145 -8.59 -11.63 -5.10
N GLY A 146 -8.63 -11.44 -3.77
CA GLY A 146 -9.80 -10.95 -3.04
C GLY A 146 -9.90 -9.43 -2.93
N THR A 147 -8.77 -8.70 -3.04
CA THR A 147 -8.74 -7.25 -2.76
C THR A 147 -8.80 -6.39 -4.02
N SER A 148 -8.10 -6.77 -5.08
CA SER A 148 -8.17 -6.15 -6.41
C SER A 148 -7.47 -7.01 -7.45
N GLY A 149 -7.80 -6.85 -8.73
CA GLY A 149 -7.14 -7.62 -9.80
C GLY A 149 -5.61 -7.50 -9.76
N ILE A 150 -4.93 -8.58 -10.13
CA ILE A 150 -3.47 -8.65 -10.15
C ILE A 150 -2.98 -8.43 -11.58
N LEU A 151 -2.16 -7.41 -11.80
CA LEU A 151 -1.47 -7.15 -13.07
C LEU A 151 -0.06 -7.74 -13.05
N THR A 152 0.25 -8.66 -13.97
CA THR A 152 1.61 -9.14 -14.25
C THR A 152 2.14 -8.51 -15.52
N THR A 153 3.24 -7.77 -15.37
CA THR A 153 3.96 -7.06 -16.46
C THR A 153 4.80 -8.01 -17.31
N ILE A 154 5.29 -7.56 -18.47
CA ILE A 154 6.14 -8.39 -19.36
C ILE A 154 7.47 -8.80 -18.75
N CYS A 155 7.98 -8.05 -17.78
CA CYS A 155 9.17 -8.41 -17.01
C CYS A 155 8.85 -9.35 -15.83
N ASN A 156 7.64 -9.93 -15.82
CA ASN A 156 7.12 -10.90 -14.86
C ASN A 156 7.05 -10.41 -13.41
N HIS A 157 6.87 -9.10 -13.21
CA HIS A 157 6.56 -8.52 -11.90
C HIS A 157 5.06 -8.26 -11.77
N SER A 158 4.51 -8.57 -10.60
CA SER A 158 3.08 -8.53 -10.31
C SER A 158 2.71 -7.43 -9.31
N PHE A 159 1.59 -6.76 -9.56
CA PHE A 159 1.09 -5.63 -8.77
C PHE A 159 -0.43 -5.69 -8.66
N HIS A 160 -1.01 -5.05 -7.65
CA HIS A 160 -2.44 -4.73 -7.69
C HIS A 160 -2.72 -3.75 -8.83
N CYS A 161 -3.78 -3.98 -9.61
CA CYS A 161 -4.27 -3.07 -10.64
C CYS A 161 -4.50 -1.66 -10.09
N SER A 162 -5.00 -1.55 -8.86
CA SER A 162 -5.22 -0.28 -8.15
C SER A 162 -3.94 0.46 -7.74
N CYS A 163 -2.83 -0.26 -7.60
CA CYS A 163 -1.53 0.30 -7.26
C CYS A 163 -0.81 0.79 -8.52
N ILE A 164 -0.77 -0.05 -9.57
CA ILE A 164 -0.12 0.32 -10.83
C ILE A 164 -0.88 1.43 -11.56
N SER A 165 -2.21 1.52 -11.43
CA SER A 165 -3.00 2.61 -12.04
C SER A 165 -2.65 4.00 -11.51
N LYS A 166 -2.02 4.08 -10.33
CA LYS A 166 -1.56 5.34 -9.70
C LYS A 166 -0.09 5.62 -9.97
N TRP A 167 0.60 4.70 -10.62
CA TRP A 167 2.01 4.84 -10.94
C TRP A 167 2.17 5.78 -12.14
N THR A 168 3.01 6.81 -11.99
CA THR A 168 3.15 7.89 -12.98
C THR A 168 4.21 7.60 -14.04
N ASP A 169 5.13 6.67 -13.77
CA ASP A 169 6.21 6.35 -14.69
C ASP A 169 5.80 5.19 -15.61
N SER A 170 6.23 5.21 -16.88
CA SER A 170 6.07 4.09 -17.81
C SER A 170 7.01 2.90 -17.53
N SER A 171 7.67 2.92 -16.36
CA SER A 171 8.66 1.93 -15.94
C SER A 171 8.12 0.99 -14.88
N CYS A 172 8.57 -0.27 -14.90
CA CYS A 172 8.26 -1.24 -13.85
C CYS A 172 8.83 -0.77 -12.50
N PRO A 173 8.04 -0.70 -11.42
CA PRO A 173 8.52 -0.30 -10.09
C PRO A 173 9.67 -1.16 -9.54
N VAL A 174 9.77 -2.42 -9.98
CA VAL A 174 10.77 -3.38 -9.46
C VAL A 174 12.06 -3.33 -10.27
N CYS A 175 11.99 -3.54 -11.58
CA CYS A 175 13.18 -3.65 -12.42
C CYS A 175 13.44 -2.45 -13.33
N ARG A 176 12.61 -1.40 -13.25
CA ARG A 176 12.71 -0.19 -14.09
C ARG A 176 12.64 -0.45 -15.60
N TYR A 177 12.20 -1.63 -16.02
CA TYR A 177 11.90 -1.91 -17.42
C TYR A 177 10.89 -0.88 -17.95
N CYS A 178 11.29 -0.11 -18.95
CA CYS A 178 10.45 0.89 -19.59
C CYS A 178 9.64 0.25 -20.72
N GLN A 179 8.32 0.38 -20.68
CA GLN A 179 7.42 -0.18 -21.68
C GLN A 179 7.66 0.42 -23.07
N GLN A 180 7.82 1.74 -23.12
CA GLN A 180 8.19 2.46 -24.32
C GLN A 180 9.68 2.19 -24.58
N GLN A 181 9.99 1.45 -25.63
CA GLN A 181 11.35 1.44 -26.13
C GLN A 181 11.61 2.82 -26.72
N PRO A 182 12.67 3.53 -26.31
CA PRO A 182 13.04 4.75 -26.99
C PRO A 182 13.25 4.44 -28.47
N GLU A 183 12.88 5.39 -29.34
CA GLU A 183 13.24 5.35 -30.76
C GLU A 183 14.70 4.90 -30.91
N LYS A 184 14.99 4.11 -31.97
CA LYS A 184 16.30 3.51 -32.25
C LYS A 184 17.41 4.42 -31.73
N SER A 185 18.08 3.99 -30.66
CA SER A 185 19.12 4.81 -30.04
C SER A 185 20.16 5.14 -31.11
N ILE A 186 20.69 6.37 -31.07
CA ILE A 186 21.73 6.84 -31.99
C ILE A 186 22.90 7.38 -31.18
N CYS A 187 24.10 7.31 -31.76
CA CYS A 187 25.27 7.94 -31.16
C CYS A 187 25.09 9.47 -31.13
N PHE A 188 25.34 10.09 -29.98
CA PHE A 188 25.17 11.53 -29.79
C PHE A 188 26.07 12.39 -30.70
N VAL A 189 27.20 11.83 -31.16
CA VAL A 189 28.19 12.55 -31.96
C VAL A 189 28.03 12.31 -33.46
N CYS A 190 28.01 11.04 -33.90
CA CYS A 190 27.97 10.69 -35.32
C CYS A 190 26.62 10.14 -35.80
N GLN A 191 25.61 10.07 -34.93
CA GLN A 191 24.25 9.61 -35.24
C GLN A 191 24.13 8.20 -35.83
N THR A 192 25.18 7.37 -35.76
CA THR A 192 25.06 5.95 -36.13
C THR A 192 24.11 5.24 -35.18
N SER A 193 23.36 4.26 -35.71
CA SER A 193 22.46 3.38 -34.94
C SER A 193 23.08 2.02 -34.63
N GLU A 194 24.35 1.80 -34.97
CA GLU A 194 25.03 0.51 -34.84
C GLU A 194 26.11 0.54 -33.75
N ASN A 195 26.29 -0.61 -33.08
CA ASN A 195 27.32 -0.84 -32.04
C ASN A 195 27.36 0.31 -31.01
N LEU A 196 26.25 0.47 -30.30
CA LEU A 196 26.02 1.56 -29.38
C LEU A 196 26.28 1.16 -27.94
N TRP A 197 26.84 2.11 -27.20
CA TRP A 197 27.28 1.96 -25.83
C TRP A 197 26.71 3.11 -25.01
N MET A 198 26.00 2.79 -23.95
CA MET A 198 25.42 3.78 -23.05
C MET A 198 26.25 3.88 -21.77
N CYS A 199 26.74 5.07 -21.45
CA CYS A 199 27.39 5.32 -20.18
C CYS A 199 26.40 5.11 -19.03
N VAL A 200 26.69 4.20 -18.11
CA VAL A 200 25.77 3.88 -17.00
C VAL A 200 25.75 4.95 -15.91
N ILE A 201 26.72 5.87 -15.93
CA ILE A 201 26.83 6.95 -14.93
C ILE A 201 26.01 8.17 -15.35
N CYS A 202 26.04 8.55 -16.64
CA CYS A 202 25.42 9.79 -17.10
C CYS A 202 24.46 9.64 -18.30
N GLY A 203 24.26 8.42 -18.81
CA GLY A 203 23.32 8.14 -19.90
C GLY A 203 23.80 8.54 -21.31
N PHE A 204 25.04 9.01 -21.48
CA PHE A 204 25.59 9.34 -22.79
C PHE A 204 25.64 8.11 -23.72
N VAL A 205 25.16 8.24 -24.95
CA VAL A 205 25.19 7.16 -25.96
C VAL A 205 26.27 7.42 -27.00
N GLY A 206 27.31 6.58 -27.01
CA GLY A 206 28.44 6.64 -27.94
C GLY A 206 28.51 5.39 -28.82
N CYS A 207 29.10 5.50 -30.01
CA CYS A 207 29.43 4.33 -30.82
C CYS A 207 30.73 3.67 -30.35
N GLY A 208 30.85 2.36 -30.60
CA GLY A 208 31.94 1.55 -30.12
C GLY A 208 33.27 1.78 -30.83
N ARG A 209 34.30 1.08 -30.32
CA ARG A 209 35.71 1.23 -30.72
C ARG A 209 35.95 1.08 -32.23
N TYR A 210 35.24 0.14 -32.87
CA TYR A 210 35.40 -0.18 -34.28
C TYR A 210 34.56 0.69 -35.23
N LYS A 211 33.84 1.68 -34.68
CA LYS A 211 33.14 2.72 -35.46
C LYS A 211 33.86 4.04 -35.29
N GLY A 212 33.32 4.95 -34.46
CA GLY A 212 33.93 6.25 -34.14
C GLY A 212 34.56 6.33 -32.75
N GLY A 213 34.40 5.31 -31.90
CA GLY A 213 34.97 5.31 -30.56
C GLY A 213 34.45 6.40 -29.64
N HIS A 214 33.27 6.97 -29.89
CA HIS A 214 32.75 8.07 -29.07
C HIS A 214 32.46 7.66 -27.63
N ALA A 215 32.18 6.38 -27.38
CA ALA A 215 32.01 5.88 -26.01
C ALA A 215 33.33 5.87 -25.21
N ILE A 216 34.45 5.49 -25.85
CA ILE A 216 35.77 5.49 -25.20
C ILE A 216 36.33 6.91 -25.06
N ILE A 217 36.04 7.81 -26.01
CA ILE A 217 36.37 9.24 -25.91
C ILE A 217 35.64 9.85 -24.71
N HIS A 218 34.33 9.60 -24.59
CA HIS A 218 33.53 10.05 -23.46
C HIS A 218 34.11 9.61 -22.12
N TRP A 219 34.51 8.34 -21.99
CA TRP A 219 35.19 7.87 -20.77
C TRP A 219 36.47 8.67 -20.48
N LYS A 220 37.34 8.86 -21.48
CA LYS A 220 38.59 9.60 -21.29
C LYS A 220 38.37 11.04 -20.81
N GLU A 221 37.33 11.69 -21.32
CA GLU A 221 37.00 13.08 -20.99
C GLU A 221 36.31 13.23 -19.63
N THR A 222 35.40 12.31 -19.29
CA THR A 222 34.52 12.43 -18.12
C THR A 222 34.92 11.55 -16.94
N GLN A 223 35.83 10.59 -17.15
CA GLN A 223 36.18 9.55 -16.20
C GLN A 223 34.99 8.67 -15.78
N HIS A 224 33.98 8.56 -16.64
CA HIS A 224 32.91 7.60 -16.47
C HIS A 224 33.34 6.20 -16.93
N CYS A 225 33.79 5.38 -15.99
CA CYS A 225 34.51 4.12 -16.26
C CYS A 225 33.67 2.97 -16.84
N TYR A 226 32.34 3.10 -16.86
CA TYR A 226 31.45 1.99 -17.20
C TYR A 226 30.50 2.34 -18.35
N SER A 227 30.34 1.41 -19.29
CA SER A 227 29.38 1.52 -20.38
C SER A 227 28.65 0.20 -20.64
N LEU A 228 27.38 0.27 -21.02
CA LEU A 228 26.51 -0.85 -21.37
C LEU A 228 26.45 -0.98 -22.90
N GLU A 229 26.84 -2.13 -23.45
CA GLU A 229 26.62 -2.48 -24.85
C GLU A 229 25.11 -2.71 -25.08
N LEU A 230 24.46 -1.88 -25.88
CA LEU A 230 23.00 -1.91 -26.03
C LEU A 230 22.47 -3.20 -26.66
N GLU A 231 23.27 -3.83 -27.54
CA GLU A 231 22.88 -5.05 -28.25
C GLU A 231 22.93 -6.29 -27.36
N THR A 232 23.97 -6.43 -26.53
CA THR A 232 24.20 -7.63 -25.71
C THR A 232 23.86 -7.44 -24.24
N GLN A 233 23.56 -6.20 -23.83
CA GLN A 233 23.33 -5.79 -22.44
C GLN A 233 24.47 -6.15 -21.48
N ARG A 234 25.70 -6.26 -22.00
CA ARG A 234 26.91 -6.47 -21.20
C ARG A 234 27.54 -5.14 -20.81
N VAL A 235 28.08 -5.09 -19.61
CA VAL A 235 28.75 -3.90 -19.09
C VAL A 235 30.26 -4.05 -19.30
N TRP A 236 30.88 -3.03 -19.89
CA TRP A 236 32.32 -2.93 -20.08
C TRP A 236 32.94 -2.01 -19.05
N ASP A 237 34.02 -2.46 -18.43
CA ASP A 237 34.90 -1.67 -17.58
C ASP A 237 36.07 -1.14 -18.41
N TYR A 238 36.14 0.19 -18.57
CA TYR A 238 37.22 0.83 -19.32
C TYR A 238 38.55 0.84 -18.55
N VAL A 239 38.52 0.76 -17.22
CA VAL A 239 39.73 0.72 -16.37
C VAL A 239 40.28 -0.69 -16.31
N GLY A 240 39.41 -1.67 -16.09
CA GLY A 240 39.75 -3.10 -16.05
C GLY A 240 39.97 -3.74 -17.44
N ASP A 241 39.62 -3.03 -18.51
CA ASP A 241 39.65 -3.47 -19.92
C ASP A 241 39.01 -4.84 -20.14
N ASN A 242 37.91 -5.09 -19.45
CA ASN A 242 37.18 -6.35 -19.49
C ASN A 242 35.66 -6.13 -19.38
N TYR A 243 34.89 -7.16 -19.72
CA TYR A 243 33.47 -7.18 -19.39
C TYR A 243 33.31 -7.45 -17.89
N VAL A 244 32.43 -6.68 -17.26
CA VAL A 244 32.03 -6.94 -15.88
C VAL A 244 31.26 -8.26 -15.85
N HIS A 245 31.81 -9.26 -15.17
CA HIS A 245 31.14 -10.54 -14.97
C HIS A 245 29.91 -10.34 -14.09
N ARG A 246 28.74 -10.67 -14.63
CA ARG A 246 27.52 -10.72 -13.85
C ARG A 246 27.52 -12.01 -13.03
N LEU A 247 27.85 -11.91 -11.75
CA LEU A 247 27.49 -12.95 -10.78
C LEU A 247 25.96 -12.95 -10.63
N ILE A 248 25.27 -13.81 -11.37
CA ILE A 248 23.83 -14.03 -11.16
C ILE A 248 23.71 -15.06 -10.04
N GLN A 249 23.15 -14.64 -8.91
CA GLN A 249 22.78 -15.55 -7.84
C GLN A 249 21.72 -16.52 -8.37
N SER A 250 21.98 -17.82 -8.35
CA SER A 250 20.97 -18.83 -8.69
C SER A 250 19.78 -18.67 -7.74
N LYS A 251 18.59 -18.41 -8.28
CA LYS A 251 17.35 -18.26 -7.48
C LYS A 251 16.89 -19.55 -6.81
N THR A 252 17.53 -20.69 -7.05
CA THR A 252 17.16 -21.96 -6.43
C THR A 252 18.03 -22.34 -5.23
N ASP A 253 19.29 -21.88 -5.15
CA ASP A 253 20.23 -22.37 -4.11
C ASP A 253 21.16 -21.30 -3.51
N GLY A 254 21.08 -20.02 -3.92
CA GLY A 254 21.94 -18.96 -3.36
C GLY A 254 23.43 -19.06 -3.72
N ASN A 255 23.85 -20.11 -4.42
CA ASN A 255 25.22 -20.28 -4.92
C ASN A 255 25.49 -19.39 -6.14
N LEU A 256 26.68 -18.80 -6.14
CA LEU A 256 27.25 -18.01 -7.23
C LEU A 256 27.71 -18.98 -8.33
N VAL A 257 27.19 -18.84 -9.55
CA VAL A 257 27.64 -19.67 -10.69
C VAL A 257 28.11 -18.74 -11.80
N GLU A 258 29.32 -18.98 -12.29
CA GLU A 258 29.87 -18.30 -13.45
C GLU A 258 29.11 -18.71 -14.72
N LEU A 259 28.69 -17.71 -15.49
CA LEU A 259 28.16 -17.96 -16.83
C LEU A 259 29.35 -18.35 -17.73
N ASN A 260 29.51 -19.65 -17.98
CA ASN A 260 30.58 -20.19 -18.83
C ASN A 260 30.63 -19.48 -20.18
N SER A 261 31.76 -18.82 -20.43
CA SER A 261 32.14 -18.24 -21.71
C SER A 261 32.32 -19.35 -22.75
N TYR A 262 31.34 -19.53 -23.64
CA TYR A 262 31.59 -20.26 -24.89
C TYR A 262 32.50 -19.40 -25.77
N CYS A 263 33.79 -19.71 -25.74
CA CYS A 263 34.78 -19.16 -26.65
C CYS A 263 34.66 -19.90 -27.99
N SER A 264 33.99 -19.29 -28.97
CA SER A 264 34.00 -19.77 -30.36
C SER A 264 35.32 -19.37 -31.03
N HIS A 265 36.37 -20.18 -30.83
CA HIS A 265 37.54 -20.14 -31.71
C HIS A 265 37.36 -21.15 -32.86
N THR A 266 37.34 -20.57 -34.06
CA THR A 266 37.37 -21.18 -35.37
C THR A 266 38.49 -22.21 -35.50
N LYS A 267 38.14 -23.46 -35.83
CA LYS A 267 39.10 -24.46 -36.31
C LYS A 267 39.53 -24.08 -37.72
N ASP A 268 40.71 -23.47 -37.84
CA ASP A 268 41.45 -23.44 -39.09
C ASP A 268 42.68 -24.36 -39.02
N ASN A 269 42.61 -25.31 -39.93
CA ASN A 269 43.64 -26.11 -40.57
C ASN A 269 45.03 -25.45 -40.68
N CYS A 270 46.08 -26.11 -40.18
CA CYS A 270 47.43 -25.97 -40.70
C CYS A 270 48.20 -27.28 -40.53
N GLY A 271 48.41 -27.99 -41.65
CA GLY A 271 49.34 -29.10 -41.76
C GLY A 271 50.73 -28.62 -42.14
N SER A 272 51.71 -29.47 -41.85
CA SER A 272 53.12 -29.45 -42.25
C SER A 272 54.12 -28.88 -41.23
N CYS A 273 54.67 -29.78 -40.41
CA CYS A 273 56.12 -29.87 -40.24
C CYS A 273 56.51 -31.28 -39.75
N ASP A 274 57.22 -32.00 -40.62
CA ASP A 274 58.00 -33.18 -40.26
C ASP A 274 59.31 -32.72 -39.59
N CYS A 275 59.56 -33.17 -38.37
CA CYS A 275 60.92 -33.37 -37.87
C CYS A 275 60.94 -34.48 -36.82
N VAL A 276 61.57 -35.60 -37.17
CA VAL A 276 61.83 -36.72 -36.26
C VAL A 276 63.27 -36.62 -35.78
N ASP A 277 63.43 -36.85 -34.47
CA ASP A 277 64.55 -37.48 -33.77
C ASP A 277 65.42 -36.61 -32.83
N SER A 278 65.08 -36.65 -31.53
CA SER A 278 66.01 -36.64 -30.39
C SER A 278 65.30 -37.00 -29.07
N GLY A 279 64.66 -38.18 -29.02
CA GLY A 279 63.79 -38.61 -27.91
C GLY A 279 64.48 -38.94 -26.57
N ILE A 280 65.79 -38.73 -26.41
CA ILE A 280 66.52 -39.12 -25.18
C ILE A 280 67.02 -37.90 -24.38
N SER A 281 67.23 -36.74 -25.00
CA SER A 281 67.51 -35.48 -24.26
C SER A 281 66.23 -34.80 -23.78
N GLU A 282 65.13 -34.99 -24.50
CA GLU A 282 63.85 -34.34 -24.24
C GLU A 282 63.13 -34.93 -23.02
N THR A 283 63.23 -36.24 -22.78
CA THR A 283 62.62 -36.90 -21.63
C THR A 283 63.27 -36.51 -20.29
N LEU A 284 64.59 -36.27 -20.28
CA LEU A 284 65.31 -35.80 -19.09
C LEU A 284 65.10 -34.29 -18.82
N LEU A 285 65.01 -33.48 -19.87
CA LEU A 285 64.67 -32.05 -19.77
C LEU A 285 63.23 -31.86 -19.34
N ASN A 286 62.29 -32.61 -19.91
CA ASN A 286 60.87 -32.57 -19.54
C ASN A 286 60.65 -33.01 -18.09
N SER A 287 61.37 -34.04 -17.62
CA SER A 287 61.30 -34.45 -16.21
C SER A 287 61.78 -33.35 -15.24
N LYS A 288 62.81 -32.58 -15.60
CA LYS A 288 63.26 -31.43 -14.78
C LYS A 288 62.30 -30.25 -14.85
N VAL A 289 61.74 -29.98 -16.02
CA VAL A 289 60.73 -28.92 -16.21
C VAL A 289 59.46 -29.26 -15.44
N GLU A 290 59.00 -30.51 -15.47
CA GLU A 290 57.85 -30.98 -14.67
C GLU A 290 58.09 -30.86 -13.18
N ALA A 291 59.31 -31.17 -12.69
CA ALA A 291 59.65 -30.96 -11.29
C ALA A 291 59.58 -29.47 -10.89
N ILE A 292 60.11 -28.57 -11.73
CA ILE A 292 60.05 -27.12 -11.50
C ILE A 292 58.60 -26.61 -11.55
N VAL A 293 57.79 -27.09 -12.49
CA VAL A 293 56.37 -26.74 -12.60
C VAL A 293 55.60 -27.21 -11.36
N ASN A 294 55.90 -28.40 -10.85
CA ASN A 294 55.26 -28.90 -9.63
C ASN A 294 55.67 -28.08 -8.40
N GLU A 295 56.96 -27.74 -8.24
CA GLU A 295 57.43 -26.86 -7.17
C GLU A 295 56.79 -25.46 -7.27
N TYR A 296 56.67 -24.91 -8.49
CA TYR A 296 55.99 -23.64 -8.73
C TYR A 296 54.51 -23.71 -8.38
N ASN A 297 53.83 -24.80 -8.75
CA ASN A 297 52.42 -25.01 -8.42
C ASN A 297 52.20 -25.16 -6.91
N GLU A 298 53.09 -25.85 -6.20
CA GLU A 298 53.05 -25.95 -4.73
C GLU A 298 53.27 -24.59 -4.06
N LEU A 299 54.23 -23.80 -4.55
CA LEU A 299 54.46 -22.42 -4.10
C LEU A 299 53.24 -21.53 -4.35
N LEU A 300 52.64 -21.62 -5.54
CA LEU A 300 51.44 -20.86 -5.89
C LEU A 300 50.25 -21.27 -5.03
N ALA A 301 50.03 -22.57 -4.81
CA ALA A 301 48.98 -23.09 -3.95
C ALA A 301 49.16 -22.61 -2.49
N THR A 302 50.39 -22.66 -1.98
CA THR A 302 50.73 -22.16 -0.65
C THR A 302 50.46 -20.66 -0.54
N GLN A 303 50.82 -19.89 -1.56
CA GLN A 303 50.57 -18.45 -1.59
C GLN A 303 49.08 -18.11 -1.64
N LEU A 304 48.28 -18.86 -2.41
CA LEU A 304 46.83 -18.71 -2.48
C LEU A 304 46.16 -19.07 -1.15
N GLU A 305 46.58 -20.15 -0.49
CA GLU A 305 46.04 -20.52 0.83
C GLU A 305 46.39 -19.47 1.89
N ASN A 306 47.61 -18.91 1.86
CA ASN A 306 47.99 -17.81 2.74
C ASN A 306 47.14 -16.54 2.51
N GLN A 307 46.87 -16.18 1.25
CA GLN A 307 45.99 -15.05 0.95
C GLN A 307 44.56 -15.31 1.40
N LYS A 308 44.04 -16.51 1.17
CA LYS A 308 42.71 -16.91 1.63
C LYS A 308 42.60 -16.80 3.15
N LEU A 309 43.56 -17.37 3.89
CA LEU A 309 43.56 -17.31 5.36
C LEU A 309 43.61 -15.87 5.88
N TYR A 310 44.40 -15.01 5.24
CA TYR A 310 44.48 -13.59 5.59
C TYR A 310 43.12 -12.88 5.44
N TYR A 311 42.46 -13.05 4.29
CA TYR A 311 41.17 -12.41 4.06
C TYR A 311 40.03 -13.04 4.88
N GLU A 312 40.05 -14.35 5.13
CA GLU A 312 39.10 -14.99 6.04
C GLU A 312 39.23 -14.46 7.47
N THR A 313 40.46 -14.25 7.93
CA THR A 313 40.72 -13.66 9.26
C THR A 313 40.21 -12.22 9.31
N LEU A 314 40.52 -11.41 8.30
CA LEU A 314 40.07 -10.02 8.22
C LEU A 314 38.53 -9.91 8.16
N LEU A 315 37.87 -10.81 7.43
CA LEU A 315 36.41 -10.88 7.37
C LEU A 315 35.81 -11.23 8.73
N GLU A 316 36.40 -12.18 9.47
CA GLU A 316 35.90 -12.56 10.80
C GLU A 316 36.11 -11.43 11.83
N GLU A 317 37.23 -10.71 11.76
CA GLU A 317 37.47 -9.52 12.59
C GLU A 317 36.43 -8.43 12.35
N VAL A 318 36.16 -8.08 11.08
CA VAL A 318 35.14 -7.08 10.71
C VAL A 318 33.76 -7.53 11.18
N LYS A 319 33.43 -8.82 11.03
CA LYS A 319 32.16 -9.39 11.45
C LYS A 319 31.96 -9.32 12.97
N GLU A 320 32.99 -9.61 13.77
CA GLU A 320 32.88 -9.48 15.22
C GLU A 320 32.82 -8.01 15.67
N GLU A 321 33.49 -7.07 14.99
CA GLU A 321 33.34 -5.64 15.31
C GLU A 321 31.92 -5.14 14.97
N ILE A 322 31.37 -5.49 13.81
CA ILE A 322 29.98 -5.15 13.44
C ILE A 322 28.99 -5.73 14.46
N LYS A 323 29.19 -6.98 14.88
CA LYS A 323 28.34 -7.65 15.89
C LYS A 323 28.42 -6.96 17.25
N LYS A 324 29.60 -6.45 17.64
CA LYS A 324 29.79 -5.68 18.86
C LYS A 324 29.11 -4.31 18.78
N GLU A 325 29.30 -3.57 17.69
CA GLU A 325 28.65 -2.27 17.45
C GLU A 325 27.13 -2.39 17.41
N THR A 326 26.60 -3.40 16.71
CA THR A 326 25.15 -3.66 16.66
C THR A 326 24.59 -4.03 18.02
N SER A 327 25.29 -4.87 18.80
CA SER A 327 24.89 -5.21 20.18
C SER A 327 24.86 -3.98 21.09
N GLU A 328 25.83 -3.09 20.98
CA GLU A 328 25.88 -1.84 21.75
C GLU A 328 24.76 -0.87 21.34
N ALA A 329 24.53 -0.69 20.05
CA ALA A 329 23.44 0.13 19.52
C ALA A 329 22.06 -0.39 19.98
N VAL A 330 21.85 -1.71 19.95
CA VAL A 330 20.62 -2.35 20.43
C VAL A 330 20.43 -2.13 21.93
N LYS A 331 21.47 -2.32 22.76
CA LYS A 331 21.40 -2.07 24.20
C LYS A 331 21.03 -0.62 24.50
N LYS A 332 21.63 0.35 23.79
CA LYS A 332 21.31 1.78 23.93
C LYS A 332 19.87 2.10 23.53
N ALA A 333 19.39 1.54 22.42
CA ALA A 333 18.01 1.73 21.96
C ALA A 333 16.99 1.14 22.96
N ILE A 334 17.26 -0.04 23.52
CA ILE A 334 16.42 -0.66 24.55
C ILE A 334 16.40 0.19 25.82
N ALA A 335 17.56 0.66 26.30
CA ALA A 335 17.65 1.50 27.48
C ALA A 335 16.85 2.81 27.32
N GLN A 336 16.94 3.47 26.16
CA GLN A 336 16.17 4.67 25.85
C GLN A 336 14.65 4.40 25.80
N LYS A 337 14.23 3.29 25.20
CA LYS A 337 12.81 2.89 25.19
C LYS A 337 12.31 2.60 26.61
N LEU A 338 13.10 1.89 27.42
CA LEU A 338 12.74 1.57 28.80
C LEU A 338 12.58 2.85 29.64
N GLN A 339 13.53 3.79 29.54
CA GLN A 339 13.42 5.09 30.20
C GLN A 339 12.18 5.89 29.76
N LYS A 340 11.86 5.89 28.47
CA LYS A 340 10.65 6.56 27.93
C LYS A 340 9.35 5.90 28.40
N MET A 341 9.34 4.57 28.54
CA MET A 341 8.18 3.87 29.08
C MET A 341 8.03 4.11 30.58
N GLN A 342 9.14 4.16 31.33
CA GLN A 342 9.13 4.46 32.75
C GLN A 342 8.58 5.87 33.02
N SER A 343 9.03 6.90 32.28
CA SER A 343 8.51 8.26 32.47
C SER A 343 7.03 8.41 32.10
N LYS A 344 6.55 7.65 31.11
CA LYS A 344 5.12 7.58 30.79
C LYS A 344 4.32 6.91 31.90
N LEU A 345 4.85 5.83 32.48
CA LEU A 345 4.22 5.13 33.60
C LEU A 345 4.13 6.05 34.82
N ASP A 346 5.21 6.74 35.17
CA ASP A 346 5.25 7.68 36.29
C ASP A 346 4.23 8.81 36.10
N ARG A 347 4.10 9.35 34.88
CA ARG A 347 3.08 10.34 34.53
C ARG A 347 1.66 9.81 34.71
N CYS A 348 1.36 8.60 34.20
CA CYS A 348 0.06 7.97 34.41
C CYS A 348 -0.25 7.76 35.89
N ILE A 349 0.73 7.39 36.71
CA ILE A 349 0.56 7.23 38.15
C ILE A 349 0.22 8.57 38.80
N THR A 350 0.88 9.66 38.43
CA THR A 350 0.57 11.00 38.97
C THR A 350 -0.82 11.47 38.57
N GLU A 351 -1.22 11.25 37.32
CA GLU A 351 -2.54 11.63 36.81
C GLU A 351 -3.66 10.81 37.48
N LYS A 352 -3.43 9.51 37.67
CA LYS A 352 -4.35 8.66 38.43
C LYS A 352 -4.55 9.18 39.85
N LYS A 353 -3.46 9.48 40.58
CA LYS A 353 -3.55 10.02 41.94
C LYS A 353 -4.36 11.32 41.99
N PHE A 354 -4.11 12.23 41.05
CA PHE A 354 -4.88 13.47 40.94
C PHE A 354 -6.38 13.23 40.71
N LEU A 355 -6.73 12.30 39.82
CA LEU A 355 -8.13 11.95 39.56
C LEU A 355 -8.78 11.28 40.77
N ASP A 356 -8.06 10.42 41.48
CA ASP A 356 -8.53 9.78 42.70
C ASP A 356 -8.83 10.85 43.79
N ASP A 357 -7.91 11.80 44.00
CA ASP A 357 -8.09 12.92 44.94
C ASP A 357 -9.28 13.81 44.54
N LEU A 358 -9.43 14.12 43.25
CA LEU A 358 -10.54 14.92 42.74
C LEU A 358 -11.89 14.21 42.95
N ASN A 359 -11.94 12.91 42.66
CA ASN A 359 -13.14 12.09 42.86
C ASN A 359 -13.54 12.04 44.33
N GLU A 360 -12.57 11.86 45.25
CA GLU A 360 -12.84 11.87 46.69
C GLU A 360 -13.42 13.22 47.14
N ASN A 361 -12.89 14.34 46.65
CA ASN A 361 -13.41 15.68 46.94
C ASN A 361 -14.83 15.89 46.39
N LEU A 362 -15.12 15.40 45.18
CA LEU A 362 -16.45 15.48 44.58
C LEU A 362 -17.48 14.66 45.36
N LEU A 363 -17.11 13.47 45.83
CA LEU A 363 -17.97 12.64 46.67
C LEU A 363 -18.31 13.33 48.00
N LYS A 364 -17.30 13.87 48.70
CA LYS A 364 -17.51 14.66 49.92
C LYS A 364 -18.44 15.86 49.68
N ASN A 365 -18.23 16.60 48.59
CA ASN A 365 -19.10 17.71 48.21
C ASN A 365 -20.54 17.23 47.93
N GLN A 366 -20.71 16.11 47.24
CA GLN A 366 -22.02 15.54 46.96
C GLN A 366 -22.77 15.20 48.26
N GLU A 367 -22.09 14.59 49.24
CA GLU A 367 -22.66 14.27 50.55
C GLU A 367 -23.09 15.54 51.31
N ILE A 368 -22.25 16.57 51.31
CA ILE A 368 -22.57 17.87 51.93
C ILE A 368 -23.83 18.48 51.31
N TRP A 369 -23.94 18.45 49.97
CA TRP A 369 -25.11 18.99 49.28
C TRP A 369 -26.37 18.17 49.54
N LYS A 370 -26.28 16.84 49.55
CA LYS A 370 -27.40 15.96 49.92
C LYS A 370 -27.90 16.28 51.33
N ALA A 371 -27.00 16.44 52.30
CA ALA A 371 -27.37 16.80 53.67
C ALA A 371 -28.03 18.18 53.75
N LYS A 372 -27.52 19.18 53.01
CA LYS A 372 -28.12 20.52 52.93
C LYS A 372 -29.52 20.51 52.32
N ILE A 373 -29.74 19.73 51.26
CA ILE A 373 -31.04 19.59 50.62
C ILE A 373 -32.04 19.01 51.64
N LEU A 374 -31.68 17.94 52.34
CA LEU A 374 -32.55 17.34 53.36
C LEU A 374 -32.90 18.32 54.50
N ASP A 375 -31.94 19.10 54.98
CA ASP A 375 -32.20 20.13 56.00
C ASP A 375 -33.14 21.23 55.49
N ILE A 376 -32.98 21.67 54.23
CA ILE A 376 -33.88 22.64 53.59
C ILE A 376 -35.29 22.06 53.47
N GLU A 377 -35.42 20.83 52.95
CA GLU A 377 -36.71 20.15 52.79
C GLU A 377 -37.44 19.99 54.13
N GLU A 378 -36.72 19.65 55.21
CA GLU A 378 -37.32 19.56 56.54
C GLU A 378 -37.80 20.92 57.06
N ARG A 379 -37.00 21.98 56.87
CA ARG A 379 -37.38 23.36 57.25
C ARG A 379 -38.57 23.87 56.45
N GLU A 380 -38.65 23.58 55.15
CA GLU A 380 -39.80 23.93 54.33
C GLU A 380 -41.04 23.16 54.76
N LYS A 381 -40.93 21.86 55.04
CA LYS A 381 -42.06 21.04 55.52
C LYS A 381 -42.61 21.54 56.86
N LYS A 382 -41.74 21.92 57.80
CA LYS A 382 -42.16 22.55 59.07
C LYS A 382 -42.88 23.88 58.82
N THR A 383 -42.37 24.70 57.91
CA THR A 383 -42.98 25.99 57.55
C THR A 383 -44.35 25.81 56.89
N LEU A 384 -44.47 24.83 55.98
CA LEU A 384 -45.73 24.46 55.35
C LEU A 384 -46.78 24.04 56.39
N ARG A 385 -46.42 23.16 57.34
CA ARG A 385 -47.33 22.77 58.42
C ARG A 385 -47.86 23.96 59.21
N VAL A 386 -46.98 24.88 59.61
CA VAL A 386 -47.40 26.10 60.34
C VAL A 386 -48.35 26.97 59.51
N LYS A 387 -48.12 27.06 58.20
CA LYS A 387 -49.03 27.78 57.30
C LYS A 387 -50.38 27.06 57.16
N ASP A 388 -50.37 25.74 57.00
CA ASP A 388 -51.59 24.92 56.90
C ASP A 388 -52.42 25.01 58.19
N ASP A 389 -51.78 24.92 59.36
CA ASP A 389 -52.45 25.08 60.66
C ASP A 389 -53.11 26.46 60.78
N LYS A 390 -52.43 27.50 60.28
CA LYS A 390 -52.97 28.87 60.28
C LYS A 390 -54.10 29.07 59.27
N ILE A 391 -54.03 28.42 58.10
CA ILE A 391 -55.11 28.40 57.12
C ILE A 391 -56.34 27.73 57.73
N ASN A 392 -56.17 26.55 58.35
CA ASN A 392 -57.27 25.84 59.01
C ASN A 392 -57.93 26.67 60.11
N GLU A 393 -57.13 27.38 60.93
CA GLU A 393 -57.66 28.27 61.96
C GLU A 393 -58.44 29.45 61.34
N LEU A 394 -57.91 30.08 60.29
CA LEU A 394 -58.61 31.16 59.58
C LEU A 394 -59.88 30.67 58.88
N GLU A 395 -59.88 29.47 58.30
CA GLU A 395 -61.06 28.85 57.70
C GLU A 395 -62.13 28.56 58.75
N LYS A 396 -61.74 28.09 59.93
CA LYS A 396 -62.66 27.90 61.06
C LYS A 396 -63.26 29.22 61.52
N GLN A 397 -62.44 30.25 61.70
CA GLN A 397 -62.91 31.59 62.05
C GLN A 397 -63.88 32.13 61.00
N LEU A 398 -63.59 31.94 59.70
CA LEU A 398 -64.47 32.36 58.61
C LEU A 398 -65.80 31.61 58.62
N THR A 399 -65.77 30.32 58.95
CA THR A 399 -66.96 29.46 59.07
C THR A 399 -67.83 29.91 60.25
N ASP A 400 -67.22 30.15 61.41
CA ASP A 400 -67.91 30.65 62.60
C ASP A 400 -68.54 32.03 62.34
N LEU A 401 -67.83 32.91 61.62
CA LEU A 401 -68.33 34.25 61.23
C LEU A 401 -69.49 34.16 60.24
N MET A 402 -69.42 33.25 59.26
CA MET A 402 -70.55 32.97 58.36
C MET A 402 -71.77 32.46 59.12
N ALA A 403 -71.58 31.55 60.09
CA ALA A 403 -72.68 31.06 60.92
C ALA A 403 -73.33 32.17 61.76
N CYS A 404 -72.53 33.07 62.35
CA CYS A 404 -73.05 34.23 63.06
C CYS A 404 -73.85 35.16 62.14
N LEU A 405 -73.36 35.44 60.94
CA LEU A 405 -74.07 36.27 59.95
C LEU A 405 -75.36 35.60 59.46
N GLU A 406 -75.39 34.28 59.30
CA GLU A 406 -76.62 33.54 58.99
C GLU A 406 -77.62 33.63 60.14
N ILE A 407 -77.16 33.51 61.40
CA ILE A 407 -78.01 33.70 62.57
C ILE A 407 -78.55 35.13 62.61
N GLU A 408 -77.71 36.17 62.45
CA GLU A 408 -78.14 37.57 62.38
C GLU A 408 -79.15 37.79 61.25
N LYS A 409 -78.93 37.20 60.08
CA LYS A 409 -79.88 37.30 58.95
C LYS A 409 -81.19 36.59 59.23
N THR A 410 -81.19 35.46 59.94
CA THR A 410 -82.42 34.79 60.40
C THR A 410 -83.11 35.57 61.51
N VAL A 411 -82.37 36.22 62.40
CA VAL A 411 -82.91 37.09 63.46
C VAL A 411 -83.48 38.37 62.86
N GLU A 412 -82.83 39.00 61.87
CA GLU A 412 -83.36 40.12 61.08
C GLU A 412 -84.60 39.71 60.26
N GLN A 413 -84.64 38.50 59.69
CA GLN A 413 -85.86 37.98 59.05
C GLN A 413 -87.00 37.74 60.05
N LEU A 414 -86.68 37.39 61.30
CA LEU A 414 -87.64 37.21 62.40
C LEU A 414 -88.07 38.56 63.04
N SER A 415 -87.23 39.59 63.05
CA SER A 415 -87.59 40.93 63.53
C SER A 415 -88.28 41.78 62.46
N ILE A 416 -88.05 41.55 61.15
CA ILE A 416 -88.89 42.11 60.08
C ILE A 416 -90.32 41.53 60.13
N SER A 417 -90.51 40.33 60.69
CA SER A 417 -91.84 39.76 60.93
C SER A 417 -92.46 40.14 62.29
N ASN A 418 -91.70 40.74 63.21
CA ASN A 418 -92.17 41.20 64.52
C ASN A 418 -91.48 42.50 64.94
N GLU A 419 -91.78 43.63 64.29
CA GLU A 419 -91.85 44.94 64.95
C GLU A 419 -92.52 46.01 64.08
N SER A 420 -93.84 46.06 64.17
CA SER A 420 -94.54 47.34 64.27
C SER A 420 -94.57 47.74 65.75
N LYS A 421 -93.62 48.59 66.18
CA LYS A 421 -93.74 49.66 67.21
C LYS A 421 -92.38 49.96 67.87
N ASN A 422 -92.00 51.25 67.80
CA ASN A 422 -91.31 52.10 68.80
C ASN A 422 -90.10 51.54 69.57
N ASP A 423 -89.05 52.28 69.91
CA ASP A 423 -88.55 53.64 69.67
C ASP A 423 -87.19 53.68 70.42
N THR A 424 -86.20 54.40 69.88
CA THR A 424 -85.13 55.14 70.60
C THR A 424 -84.22 54.41 71.63
N ASP A 425 -82.92 54.20 71.30
CA ASP A 425 -81.79 55.06 71.78
C ASP A 425 -80.38 54.47 71.46
N LEU A 426 -79.46 55.38 71.12
CA LEU A 426 -77.99 55.25 70.95
C LEU A 426 -77.29 55.01 72.33
N PRO A 427 -75.93 54.90 72.52
CA PRO A 427 -74.81 55.27 71.63
C PRO A 427 -73.49 54.42 71.74
N VAL A 428 -72.46 54.92 71.03
CA VAL A 428 -71.00 54.83 71.26
C VAL A 428 -70.23 53.63 70.70
N ILE A 429 -69.60 53.86 69.55
CA ILE A 429 -68.38 53.15 69.11
C ILE A 429 -67.21 54.11 69.34
N GLU A 430 -66.33 53.74 70.28
CA GLU A 430 -65.03 54.40 70.45
C GLU A 430 -64.02 53.90 69.42
N SER A 431 -63.26 54.88 68.94
CA SER A 431 -62.30 54.85 67.86
C SER A 431 -60.99 54.12 68.18
N CYS A 432 -60.39 53.63 67.10
CA CYS A 432 -59.01 53.23 66.93
C CYS A 432 -57.98 54.12 67.65
N THR A 433 -56.88 53.50 68.10
CA THR A 433 -55.58 54.18 68.11
C THR A 433 -54.50 53.31 67.49
N SER A 434 -53.72 54.01 66.67
CA SER A 434 -52.64 53.62 65.80
C SER A 434 -51.29 53.58 66.49
N ASN A 435 -50.29 53.01 65.78
CA ASN A 435 -48.86 53.36 65.69
C ASN A 435 -48.00 52.08 65.81
N GLY A 436 -46.98 51.83 65.00
CA GLY A 436 -46.35 52.58 63.93
C GLY A 436 -45.07 51.85 63.47
N SER A 437 -44.63 52.18 62.24
CA SER A 437 -43.24 52.36 61.82
C SER A 437 -42.16 51.31 62.15
N LYS A 438 -41.57 50.70 61.12
CA LYS A 438 -40.21 51.07 60.63
C LYS A 438 -39.71 50.21 59.46
N ALA A 439 -39.12 50.91 58.50
CA ALA A 439 -38.28 50.39 57.45
C ALA A 439 -36.94 49.83 57.98
N GLY A 440 -36.38 48.85 57.27
CA GLY A 440 -35.03 48.33 57.48
C GLY A 440 -34.49 47.66 56.23
N LYS A 441 -33.62 48.37 55.50
CA LYS A 441 -32.72 47.85 54.46
C LYS A 441 -31.84 46.72 55.00
N GLY A 442 -31.46 45.77 54.15
CA GLY A 442 -30.35 44.86 54.46
C GLY A 442 -30.00 43.88 53.34
N LYS A 443 -28.96 44.21 52.58
CA LYS A 443 -28.21 43.35 51.64
C LYS A 443 -27.78 42.02 52.27
N LYS A 444 -27.77 40.94 51.49
CA LYS A 444 -26.52 40.31 51.00
C LYS A 444 -26.80 39.38 49.83
#